data_AF-A0A419SHI5-F1
#
_entry.id   AF-A0A419SHI5-F1
#
_cell.length_a   1.000
_cell.length_b   1.000
_cell.length_c   1.000
_cell.angle_alpha   90.00
_cell.angle_beta   90.00
_cell.angle_gamma   90.00
#
_symmetry.space_group_name_H-M   'P 1'
#
loop_
_entity.id
_entity.type
_entity.pdbx_description
1 polymer ?
#
loop_
_entity_poly.entity_id
_entity_poly.type
_entity_poly.pdbx_seq_one_letter_code
_entity_poly.pdbx_strand_id
1 'polypeptide(L)'
;MNKTERQALRAELLEELYAYYFTNGRGQQISMRDLNQDIEKRFAYQYLADKGLIAMNSINGILYHFKITAEGIDAVERSAQSE
;
A
#
# COMPACT_ATOMS: atom_id res chain seq x y z
N MET A 1 2.78 -12.47 12.29
CA MET A 1 1.42 -11.96 12.55
C MET A 1 0.36 -13.04 12.39
N ASN A 2 -0.80 -12.87 13.03
CA ASN A 2 -2.02 -13.65 12.83
C ASN A 2 -2.90 -13.06 11.68
N LYS A 3 -4.03 -13.69 11.37
CA LYS A 3 -4.91 -13.27 10.25
C LYS A 3 -5.45 -11.84 10.42
N THR A 4 -5.92 -11.50 11.62
CA THR A 4 -6.53 -10.19 11.93
C THR A 4 -5.50 -9.08 11.84
N GLU A 5 -4.31 -9.30 12.42
CA GLU A 5 -3.18 -8.37 12.31
C GLU A 5 -2.81 -8.11 10.85
N ARG A 6 -2.80 -9.15 9.99
CA ARG A 6 -2.54 -8.98 8.56
C ARG A 6 -3.63 -8.20 7.83
N GLN A 7 -4.87 -8.30 8.27
CA GLN A 7 -5.96 -7.49 7.71
C GLN A 7 -5.78 -6.02 8.10
N ALA A 8 -5.49 -5.75 9.38
CA ALA A 8 -5.21 -4.41 9.88
C ALA A 8 -4.02 -3.76 9.15
N LEU A 9 -2.89 -4.47 9.02
CA LEU A 9 -1.71 -3.96 8.31
C LEU A 9 -2.02 -3.56 6.85
N ARG A 10 -2.85 -4.34 6.15
CA ARG A 10 -3.23 -4.01 4.76
C ARG A 10 -4.11 -2.77 4.68
N ALA A 11 -5.03 -2.59 5.63
CA ALA A 11 -5.87 -1.41 5.72
C ALA A 11 -5.00 -0.17 6.01
N GLU A 12 -4.14 -0.26 7.03
CA GLU A 12 -3.21 0.80 7.43
C GLU A 12 -2.32 1.25 6.26
N LEU A 13 -1.67 0.32 5.56
CA LEU A 13 -0.81 0.68 4.41
C LEU A 13 -1.59 1.29 3.24
N LEU A 14 -2.84 0.88 3.02
CA LEU A 14 -3.68 1.46 1.98
C LEU A 14 -4.09 2.90 2.34
N GLU A 15 -4.46 3.14 3.61
CA GLU A 15 -4.74 4.47 4.14
C GLU A 15 -3.50 5.38 4.12
N GLU A 16 -2.33 4.87 4.49
CA GLU A 16 -1.06 5.59 4.38
C GLU A 16 -0.81 6.06 2.95
N LEU A 17 -1.01 5.17 1.96
CA LEU A 17 -0.83 5.52 0.55
C LEU A 17 -1.89 6.50 0.05
N TYR A 18 -3.13 6.41 0.51
CA TYR A 18 -4.19 7.38 0.25
C TYR A 18 -3.77 8.78 0.75
N ALA A 19 -3.43 8.88 2.04
CA ALA A 19 -3.03 10.14 2.65
C ALA A 19 -1.77 10.71 1.99
N TYR A 20 -0.78 9.86 1.71
CA TYR A 20 0.45 10.26 1.02
C TYR A 20 0.17 10.81 -0.37
N TYR A 21 -0.71 10.17 -1.14
CA TYR A 21 -1.07 10.60 -2.49
C TYR A 21 -1.72 11.98 -2.50
N PHE A 22 -2.70 12.24 -1.63
CA PHE A 22 -3.37 13.54 -1.56
C PHE A 22 -2.49 14.64 -0.93
N THR A 23 -1.48 14.27 -0.15
CA THR A 23 -0.51 15.23 0.42
C THR A 23 0.60 15.60 -0.58
N ASN A 24 1.10 14.62 -1.36
CA ASN A 24 2.31 14.79 -2.18
C ASN A 24 2.04 14.81 -3.70
N GLY A 25 0.85 14.42 -4.15
CA GLY A 25 0.49 14.28 -5.56
C GLY A 25 1.20 13.13 -6.30
N ARG A 26 1.90 12.25 -5.58
CA ARG A 26 2.69 11.15 -6.16
C ARG A 26 2.66 9.90 -5.29
N GLY A 27 3.08 8.77 -5.85
CA GLY A 27 3.27 7.53 -5.09
C GLY A 27 4.50 7.58 -4.17
N GLN A 28 4.45 6.80 -3.09
CA GLN A 28 5.51 6.66 -2.10
C GLN A 28 6.66 5.81 -2.65
N GLN A 29 7.90 6.16 -2.28
CA GLN A 29 9.09 5.38 -2.61
C GLN A 29 9.64 4.72 -1.35
N ILE A 30 9.95 3.42 -1.44
CA ILE A 30 10.55 2.64 -0.36
C ILE A 30 11.74 1.87 -0.93
N SER A 31 12.86 1.84 -0.21
CA SER A 31 14.01 1.08 -0.68
C SER A 31 13.75 -0.43 -0.60
N MET A 32 14.31 -1.19 -1.54
CA MET A 32 14.24 -2.65 -1.52
C MET A 32 14.84 -3.22 -0.23
N ARG A 33 15.88 -2.56 0.32
CA ARG A 33 16.51 -2.94 1.59
C ARG A 33 15.50 -2.85 2.74
N ASP A 34 14.82 -1.72 2.87
CA ASP A 34 13.87 -1.50 3.97
C ASP A 34 12.66 -2.42 3.83
N LEU A 35 12.16 -2.58 2.59
CA LEU A 35 11.04 -3.48 2.31
C LEU A 35 11.37 -4.94 2.60
N ASN A 36 12.63 -5.36 2.40
CA ASN A 36 13.05 -6.73 2.69
C ASN A 36 13.30 -7.00 4.18
N GLN A 37 13.42 -5.96 5.01
CA GLN A 37 13.52 -6.12 6.47
C GLN A 37 12.18 -6.48 7.11
N ASP A 38 11.06 -6.17 6.44
CA ASP A 38 9.71 -6.47 6.91
C ASP A 38 8.95 -7.29 5.86
N ILE A 39 9.00 -8.61 6.05
CA ILE A 39 8.34 -9.56 5.13
C ILE A 39 6.81 -9.44 5.13
N GLU A 40 6.20 -9.07 6.27
CA GLU A 40 4.74 -8.92 6.37
C GLU A 40 4.31 -7.65 5.62
N LYS A 41 5.05 -6.53 5.74
CA LYS A 41 4.82 -5.31 4.94
C LYS A 41 5.00 -5.57 3.44
N ARG A 42 6.03 -6.32 3.05
CA ARG A 42 6.22 -6.72 1.65
C ARG A 42 5.04 -7.54 1.11
N PHE A 43 4.56 -8.52 1.84
CA PHE A 43 3.40 -9.32 1.42
C PHE A 43 2.10 -8.52 1.43
N ALA A 44 1.93 -7.57 2.35
CA ALA A 44 0.78 -6.68 2.36
C ALA A 44 0.73 -5.82 1.10
N TYR A 45 1.84 -5.19 0.69
CA TYR A 45 1.91 -4.44 -0.56
C TYR A 45 1.66 -5.31 -1.79
N GLN A 46 2.26 -6.51 -1.86
CA GLN A 46 2.01 -7.44 -2.96
C GLN A 46 0.53 -7.79 -3.05
N TYR A 47 -0.12 -8.09 -1.92
CA TYR A 47 -1.55 -8.41 -1.88
C TYR A 47 -2.42 -7.24 -2.37
N LEU A 48 -2.12 -6.01 -1.93
CA LEU A 48 -2.85 -4.82 -2.36
C LEU A 48 -2.67 -4.56 -3.86
N ALA A 49 -1.48 -4.84 -4.39
CA ALA A 49 -1.19 -4.73 -5.82
C ALA A 49 -1.94 -5.80 -6.63
N ASP A 50 -1.94 -7.05 -6.16
CA ASP A 50 -2.68 -8.16 -6.79
C ASP A 50 -4.20 -7.91 -6.79
N LYS A 51 -4.69 -7.16 -5.80
CA LYS A 51 -6.09 -6.69 -5.74
C LYS A 51 -6.38 -5.48 -6.63
N GLY A 52 -5.38 -4.87 -7.25
CA GLY A 52 -5.52 -3.67 -8.07
C GLY A 52 -5.76 -2.39 -7.28
N LEU A 53 -5.61 -2.41 -5.96
CA LEU A 53 -5.81 -1.24 -5.08
C LEU A 53 -4.61 -0.29 -5.11
N ILE A 54 -3.43 -0.82 -5.44
CA ILE A 54 -2.21 -0.03 -5.61
C ILE A 54 -1.46 -0.50 -6.87
N ALA A 55 -0.68 0.40 -7.45
CA ALA A 55 0.34 0.08 -8.44
C ALA A 55 1.69 -0.06 -7.74
N MET A 56 2.40 -1.16 -8.00
CA MET A 56 3.75 -1.42 -7.51
C MET A 56 4.72 -1.50 -8.69
N ASN A 57 5.70 -0.61 -8.75
CA ASN A 57 6.75 -0.60 -9.78
C ASN A 57 8.13 -0.65 -9.14
N SER A 58 9.04 -1.46 -9.67
CA SER A 58 10.45 -1.40 -9.28
C SER A 58 11.19 -0.36 -10.13
N ILE A 59 12.05 0.43 -9.49
CA ILE A 59 12.90 1.42 -10.13
C ILE A 59 14.35 0.95 -9.96
N ASN A 60 14.97 0.58 -11.07
CA ASN A 60 16.37 0.11 -11.15
C ASN A 60 16.71 -1.03 -10.17
N GLY A 61 15.72 -1.80 -9.71
CA GLY A 61 15.89 -2.88 -8.72
C GLY A 61 16.30 -2.42 -7.32
N ILE A 62 16.34 -1.10 -7.05
CA ILE A 62 16.81 -0.54 -5.77
C ILE A 62 15.66 0.06 -4.98
N LEU A 63 14.67 0.64 -5.67
CA LEU A 63 13.52 1.28 -5.06
C LEU A 63 12.23 0.62 -5.57
N TYR A 64 11.22 0.59 -4.71
CA TYR A 64 9.84 0.34 -5.09
C TYR A 64 9.05 1.64 -5.04
N HIS A 65 8.23 1.86 -6.05
CA HIS A 65 7.26 2.93 -6.12
C HIS A 65 5.86 2.35 -5.95
N PHE A 66 5.18 2.82 -4.91
CA PHE A 66 3.81 2.42 -4.57
C PHE A 66 2.88 3.61 -4.77
N LYS A 67 1.86 3.46 -5.61
CA LYS A 67 0.87 4.50 -5.86
C LYS A 67 -0.52 3.91 -5.69
N ILE A 68 -1.38 4.55 -4.90
CA ILE A 68 -2.78 4.15 -4.81
C ILE A 68 -3.49 4.33 -6.17
N THR A 69 -4.33 3.37 -6.55
CA THR A 69 -5.14 3.45 -7.78
C THR A 69 -6.48 4.12 -7.49
N ALA A 70 -7.26 4.41 -8.53
CA ALA A 70 -8.65 4.88 -8.35
C ALA A 70 -9.49 3.86 -7.56
N GLU A 71 -9.36 2.56 -7.87
CA GLU A 71 -10.06 1.52 -7.10
C GLU A 71 -9.61 1.46 -5.63
N GLY A 72 -8.33 1.71 -5.36
CA GLY A 72 -7.81 1.82 -3.99
C GLY A 72 -8.39 3.00 -3.22
N ILE A 73 -8.49 4.16 -3.88
CA ILE A 73 -9.13 5.36 -3.34
C ILE A 73 -10.59 5.07 -3.00
N ASP A 74 -11.35 4.53 -3.96
CA ASP A 74 -12.75 4.20 -3.75
C ASP A 74 -12.93 3.16 -2.62
N ALA A 75 -12.01 2.21 -2.49
CA ALA A 75 -12.04 1.23 -1.41
C ALA A 75 -11.89 1.87 -0.02
N VAL A 76 -10.96 2.82 0.14
CA VAL A 76 -10.75 3.56 1.41
C VAL A 76 -11.96 4.44 1.73
N GLU A 77 -12.48 5.16 0.74
CA GLU A 77 -13.62 6.05 0.94
C GLU A 77 -14.91 5.29 1.27
N ARG A 78 -15.15 4.12 0.67
CA ARG A 78 -16.30 3.26 0.99
C ARG A 78 -16.24 2.70 2.42
N SER A 79 -15.05 2.33 2.91
CA SER A 79 -14.92 1.88 4.30
C SER A 79 -15.27 2.99 5.30
N ALA A 80 -14.91 4.24 5.01
CA ALA A 80 -15.20 5.38 5.89
C ALA A 80 -16.69 5.77 5.94
N GLN A 81 -17.50 5.36 4.94
CA GLN A 81 -18.95 5.60 4.91
C GLN A 81 -19.77 4.50 5.61
N SER A 82 -19.11 3.43 6.05
CA SER A 82 -19.76 2.28 6.68
C SER A 82 -19.69 2.31 8.21
N GLU A 83 -19.15 3.39 8.78
CA GLU A 83 -19.11 3.71 10.23
C GLU A 83 -20.17 4.75 10.59
#